data_AF-A0A7V5ZDJ9-F1
#
_entry.id   AF-A0A7V5ZDJ9-F1
#
_cell.length_a   1.000
_cell.length_b   1.000
_cell.length_c   1.000
_cell.angle_alpha   90.00
_cell.angle_beta   90.00
_cell.angle_gamma   90.00
#
_symmetry.space_group_name_H-M   'P 1'
#
loop_
_entity.id
_entity.type
_entity.pdbx_description
1 polymer ?
#
loop_
_entity_poly.entity_id
_entity_poly.type
_entity_poly.pdbx_seq_one_letter_code
_entity_poly.pdbx_strand_id
1 'polypeptide(L)'
;MSTPVRLTPIDISNKRFRRALRGYRPSEVDEFLAEVVADYEAVVLENAQLREQLAQARQELERYRAIEETMKEALVLAQRTADELRASAHREAETIRAQAELQVRQQIEQYQKAIEDLRLARQRFAIELRTTLRGMLEFVDQYLSPPPPETEAPHEAVQNLSEPPPLEDTHVDPST
;
A
#
# COMPACT_ATOMS: atom_id res chain seq x y z
N MET A 1 4.56 -49.21 51.49
CA MET A 1 3.26 -49.91 51.58
C MET A 1 3.37 -51.18 50.76
N SER A 2 3.29 -52.35 51.38
CA SER A 2 3.36 -53.63 50.66
C SER A 2 2.06 -53.77 49.87
N THR A 3 2.11 -53.67 48.54
CA THR A 3 0.98 -54.02 47.69
C THR A 3 0.66 -55.49 47.96
N PRO A 4 -0.53 -55.83 48.49
CA PRO A 4 -0.87 -57.22 48.69
C PRO A 4 -0.91 -57.90 47.32
N VAL A 5 -0.15 -58.98 47.18
CA VAL A 5 -0.18 -59.83 45.99
C VAL A 5 -1.63 -60.28 45.82
N ARG A 6 -2.29 -59.78 44.79
CA ARG A 6 -3.65 -60.22 44.45
C ARG A 6 -3.55 -61.63 43.93
N LEU A 7 -4.32 -62.53 44.52
CA LEU A 7 -4.44 -63.91 44.04
C LEU A 7 -4.89 -63.90 42.58
N THR A 8 -4.27 -64.75 41.77
CA THR A 8 -4.75 -65.06 40.42
C THR A 8 -5.82 -66.17 40.49
N PRO A 9 -6.65 -66.34 39.45
CA PRO A 9 -7.55 -67.49 39.36
C PRO A 9 -6.83 -68.84 39.56
N ILE A 10 -5.61 -68.95 39.02
CA ILE A 10 -4.72 -70.11 39.21
C ILE A 10 -4.30 -70.28 40.67
N ASP A 11 -4.02 -69.20 41.40
CA ASP A 11 -3.66 -69.27 42.82
C ASP A 11 -4.85 -69.71 43.69
N ILE A 12 -6.08 -69.32 43.31
CA ILE A 12 -7.32 -69.73 43.98
C ILE A 12 -7.59 -71.22 43.72
N SER A 13 -7.48 -71.66 42.45
CA SER A 13 -7.66 -73.06 42.05
C SER A 13 -6.64 -74.01 42.71
N ASN A 14 -5.38 -73.58 42.86
CA ASN A 14 -4.32 -74.39 43.46
C ASN A 14 -4.29 -74.35 44.99
N LYS A 15 -5.22 -73.63 45.64
CA LYS A 15 -5.21 -73.44 47.09
C LYS A 15 -5.54 -74.74 47.81
N ARG A 16 -4.60 -75.23 48.62
CA ARG A 16 -4.81 -76.39 49.51
C ARG A 16 -5.05 -75.96 50.96
N PHE A 17 -6.13 -76.45 51.55
CA PHE A 17 -6.44 -76.22 52.97
C PHE A 17 -5.99 -77.39 53.85
N ARG A 18 -5.57 -77.08 55.08
CA ARG A 18 -5.25 -78.11 56.09
C ARG A 18 -6.54 -78.71 56.64
N ARG A 19 -6.56 -80.02 56.89
CA ARG A 19 -7.71 -80.72 57.49
C ARG A 19 -7.64 -80.63 59.02
N ALA A 20 -8.79 -80.43 59.67
CA ALA A 20 -8.92 -80.39 61.13
C ALA A 20 -10.14 -81.21 61.57
N LEU A 21 -10.17 -81.62 62.85
CA LEU A 21 -11.21 -82.49 63.42
C LEU A 21 -12.64 -81.89 63.32
N ARG A 22 -12.74 -80.57 63.18
CA ARG A 22 -13.94 -79.82 62.80
C ARG A 22 -13.57 -78.81 61.72
N GLY A 23 -14.41 -78.67 60.69
CA GLY A 23 -14.21 -77.75 59.58
C GLY A 23 -15.29 -77.87 58.51
N TYR A 24 -15.21 -77.02 57.48
CA TYR A 24 -16.10 -77.07 56.32
C TYR A 24 -15.91 -78.36 55.52
N ARG A 25 -16.96 -78.78 54.80
CA ARG A 25 -16.92 -79.95 53.93
C ARG A 25 -16.07 -79.64 52.70
N PRO A 26 -15.05 -80.45 52.38
CA PRO A 26 -14.16 -80.19 51.24
C PRO A 26 -14.90 -80.01 49.91
N SER A 27 -15.91 -80.84 49.62
CA SER A 27 -16.67 -80.76 48.36
C SER A 27 -17.43 -79.45 48.20
N GLU A 28 -18.06 -78.94 49.26
CA GLU A 28 -18.79 -77.66 49.24
C GLU A 28 -17.82 -76.48 49.08
N VAL A 29 -16.62 -76.58 49.67
CA VAL A 29 -15.56 -75.58 49.50
C VAL A 29 -15.00 -75.59 48.07
N ASP A 30 -14.78 -76.78 47.50
CA ASP A 30 -14.26 -76.92 46.14
C ASP A 30 -15.25 -76.40 45.09
N GLU A 31 -16.56 -76.67 45.24
CA GLU A 31 -17.61 -76.10 44.38
C GLU A 31 -17.66 -74.57 44.47
N PHE A 32 -17.62 -74.01 45.68
CA PHE A 32 -17.59 -72.56 45.86
C PHE A 32 -16.32 -71.93 45.27
N LEU A 33 -15.15 -72.57 45.44
CA LEU A 33 -13.91 -72.09 44.83
C LEU A 33 -13.97 -72.11 43.30
N ALA A 34 -14.65 -73.08 42.69
CA ALA A 34 -14.83 -73.11 41.23
C ALA A 34 -15.66 -71.92 40.74
N GLU A 35 -16.74 -71.58 41.45
CA GLU A 35 -17.58 -70.41 41.16
C GLU A 35 -16.78 -69.11 41.34
N VAL A 36 -16.04 -68.98 42.45
CA VAL A 36 -15.15 -67.84 42.69
C VAL A 36 -14.09 -67.69 41.62
N VAL A 37 -13.48 -68.79 41.15
CA VAL A 37 -12.48 -68.75 40.08
C VAL A 37 -13.10 -68.21 38.78
N ALA A 38 -14.28 -68.70 38.40
CA ALA A 38 -14.98 -68.25 37.19
C ALA A 38 -15.33 -66.75 37.23
N ASP A 39 -15.91 -66.29 38.33
CA ASP A 39 -16.25 -64.87 38.50
C ASP A 39 -14.99 -63.99 38.53
N TYR A 40 -13.92 -64.47 39.16
CA TYR A 40 -12.67 -63.72 39.25
C TYR A 40 -11.95 -63.63 37.88
N GLU A 41 -12.02 -64.67 37.05
CA GLU A 41 -11.57 -64.62 35.66
C GLU A 41 -12.36 -63.58 34.85
N ALA A 42 -13.69 -63.58 34.98
CA ALA A 42 -14.55 -62.61 34.30
C ALA A 42 -14.20 -61.17 34.68
N VAL A 43 -14.02 -60.90 35.98
CA VAL A 43 -13.62 -59.56 36.49
C VAL A 43 -12.23 -59.17 36.00
N VAL A 44 -11.27 -60.09 35.97
CA VAL A 44 -9.91 -59.80 35.46
C VAL A 44 -9.95 -59.43 33.99
N LEU A 45 -10.72 -60.16 33.18
CA LEU A 45 -10.89 -59.89 31.75
C LEU A 45 -11.58 -58.53 31.51
N GLU A 46 -12.68 -58.27 32.22
CA GLU A 46 -13.39 -56.99 32.14
C GLU A 46 -12.47 -55.83 32.56
N ASN A 47 -11.68 -56.00 33.63
CA ASN A 47 -10.75 -54.96 34.07
C ASN A 47 -9.66 -54.69 33.03
N ALA A 48 -9.17 -55.72 32.34
CA ALA A 48 -8.21 -55.56 31.25
C ALA A 48 -8.83 -54.78 30.07
N GLN A 49 -10.05 -55.14 29.65
CA GLN A 49 -10.77 -54.44 28.59
C GLN A 49 -11.04 -52.97 28.94
N LEU A 50 -11.52 -52.69 30.16
CA LEU A 50 -11.78 -51.33 30.62
C LEU A 50 -10.48 -50.50 30.68
N ARG A 51 -9.35 -51.10 31.09
CA ARG A 51 -8.05 -50.41 31.08
C ARG A 51 -7.59 -50.07 29.67
N GLU A 52 -7.82 -50.96 28.71
CA GLU A 52 -7.50 -50.72 27.30
C GLU A 52 -8.35 -49.58 26.74
N GLN A 53 -9.67 -49.61 26.96
CA GLN A 53 -10.59 -48.54 26.54
C GLN A 53 -10.21 -47.20 27.18
N LEU A 54 -9.86 -47.20 28.47
CA LEU A 54 -9.39 -46.00 29.17
C LEU A 54 -8.09 -45.45 28.55
N ALA A 55 -7.16 -46.32 28.17
CA ALA A 55 -5.92 -45.91 27.52
C ALA A 55 -6.18 -45.28 26.15
N GLN A 56 -7.05 -45.89 25.34
CA GLN A 56 -7.47 -45.35 24.04
C GLN A 56 -8.16 -44.00 24.18
N ALA A 57 -9.13 -43.88 25.09
CA ALA A 57 -9.86 -42.63 25.34
C ALA A 57 -8.93 -41.50 25.82
N ARG A 58 -7.94 -41.82 26.65
CA ARG A 58 -6.91 -40.85 27.08
C ARG A 58 -6.04 -40.39 25.91
N GLN A 59 -5.64 -41.31 25.04
CA GLN A 59 -4.87 -40.96 23.85
C GLN A 59 -5.63 -40.03 22.91
N GLU A 60 -6.92 -40.30 22.69
CA GLU A 60 -7.78 -39.42 21.89
C GLU A 60 -7.96 -38.05 22.53
N LEU A 61 -8.14 -37.99 23.86
CA LEU A 61 -8.26 -36.74 24.59
C LEU A 61 -6.99 -35.87 24.44
N GLU A 62 -5.81 -36.47 24.55
CA GLU A 62 -4.55 -35.76 24.34
C GLU A 62 -4.40 -35.26 22.90
N ARG A 63 -4.84 -36.04 21.91
CA ARG A 63 -4.90 -35.59 20.51
C ARG A 63 -5.82 -34.39 20.36
N TYR A 64 -7.01 -34.42 20.96
CA TYR A 64 -7.96 -33.30 20.88
C TYR A 64 -7.42 -32.05 21.56
N ARG A 65 -6.75 -32.19 22.71
CA ARG A 65 -6.08 -31.06 23.40
C ARG A 65 -5.01 -30.42 22.52
N ALA A 66 -4.19 -31.22 21.85
CA ALA A 66 -3.18 -30.70 20.94
C ALA A 66 -3.79 -29.94 19.74
N ILE A 67 -4.90 -30.45 19.20
CA ILE A 67 -5.64 -29.77 18.13
C ILE A 67 -6.24 -28.46 18.63
N GLU A 68 -6.85 -28.47 19.82
CA GLU A 68 -7.44 -27.28 20.44
C GLU A 68 -6.39 -26.19 20.64
N GLU A 69 -5.19 -26.54 21.12
CA GLU A 69 -4.10 -25.58 21.31
C GLU A 69 -3.63 -25.00 19.99
N THR A 70 -3.42 -25.84 18.98
CA THR A 70 -3.03 -25.38 17.63
C THR A 70 -4.09 -24.46 17.02
N MET A 71 -5.38 -24.76 17.25
CA MET A 71 -6.48 -23.90 16.79
C MET A 71 -6.50 -22.55 17.52
N LYS A 72 -6.24 -22.52 18.83
CA LYS A 72 -6.13 -21.27 19.59
C LYS A 72 -4.98 -20.40 19.08
N GLU A 73 -3.82 -21.01 18.84
CA GLU A 73 -2.67 -20.30 18.26
C GLU A 73 -2.99 -19.73 16.87
N ALA A 74 -3.63 -20.53 16.01
CA ALA A 74 -4.04 -20.09 14.68
C ALA A 74 -5.05 -18.93 14.74
N LEU A 75 -6.01 -18.95 15.68
CA LEU A 75 -6.97 -17.86 15.88
C LEU A 75 -6.28 -16.57 16.35
N VAL A 76 -5.34 -16.67 17.29
CA VAL A 76 -4.57 -15.52 17.75
C VAL A 76 -3.74 -14.93 16.62
N LEU A 77 -3.09 -15.77 15.81
CA LEU A 77 -2.34 -15.34 14.64
C LEU A 77 -3.26 -14.65 13.62
N ALA A 78 -4.40 -15.26 13.29
CA ALA A 78 -5.36 -14.67 12.36
C ALA A 78 -5.84 -13.29 12.83
N GLN A 79 -6.13 -13.14 14.13
CA GLN A 79 -6.52 -11.85 14.72
C GLN A 79 -5.41 -10.80 14.58
N ARG A 80 -4.16 -11.16 14.94
CA ARG A 80 -3.01 -10.26 14.80
C ARG A 80 -2.80 -9.83 13.36
N THR A 81 -2.81 -10.77 12.42
CA THR A 81 -2.68 -10.47 10.98
C THR A 81 -3.80 -9.57 10.48
N ALA A 82 -5.04 -9.79 10.94
CA ALA A 82 -6.17 -8.94 10.57
C ALA A 82 -5.99 -7.50 11.10
N ASP A 83 -5.50 -7.35 12.33
CA ASP A 83 -5.26 -6.03 12.94
C ASP A 83 -4.07 -5.31 12.28
N GLU A 84 -2.99 -6.03 11.96
CA GLU A 84 -1.86 -5.50 11.20
C GLU A 84 -2.28 -5.06 9.79
N LEU A 85 -3.10 -5.86 9.10
CA LEU A 85 -3.63 -5.51 7.78
C LEU A 85 -4.50 -4.25 7.84
N ARG A 86 -5.40 -4.14 8.83
CA ARG A 86 -6.20 -2.93 9.05
C ARG A 86 -5.32 -1.72 9.31
N ALA A 87 -4.32 -1.84 10.17
CA ALA A 87 -3.40 -0.75 10.50
C ALA A 87 -2.59 -0.30 9.27
N SER A 88 -2.11 -1.26 8.46
CA SER A 88 -1.39 -0.98 7.23
C SER A 88 -2.27 -0.26 6.20
N ALA A 89 -3.49 -0.77 5.97
CA ALA A 89 -4.45 -0.16 5.05
C ALA A 89 -4.81 1.27 5.46
N HIS A 90 -4.98 1.53 6.77
CA HIS A 90 -5.19 2.89 7.27
C HIS A 90 -3.99 3.81 7.01
N ARG A 91 -2.76 3.36 7.28
CA ARG A 91 -1.55 4.17 7.01
C ARG A 91 -1.38 4.46 5.52
N GLU A 92 -1.65 3.47 4.67
CA GLU A 92 -1.58 3.62 3.22
C GLU A 92 -2.64 4.61 2.72
N ALA A 93 -3.88 4.52 3.22
CA ALA A 93 -4.93 5.46 2.89
C ALA A 93 -4.59 6.90 3.30
N GLU A 94 -4.04 7.11 4.50
CA GLU A 94 -3.57 8.44 4.94
C GLU A 94 -2.43 8.96 4.07
N THR A 95 -1.52 8.08 3.65
CA THR A 95 -0.41 8.44 2.75
C THR A 95 -0.92 8.87 1.37
N ILE A 96 -1.83 8.09 0.78
CA ILE A 96 -2.47 8.41 -0.50
C ILE A 96 -3.20 9.75 -0.41
N ARG A 97 -3.95 9.96 0.68
CA ARG A 97 -4.67 11.21 0.90
C ARG A 97 -3.72 12.40 1.00
N ALA A 98 -2.65 12.29 1.80
CA ALA A 98 -1.66 13.35 1.95
C ALA A 98 -0.96 13.68 0.62
N GLN A 99 -0.63 12.65 -0.17
CA GLN A 99 -0.04 12.81 -1.50
C GLN A 99 -1.01 13.52 -2.46
N ALA A 100 -2.28 13.11 -2.49
CA ALA A 100 -3.30 13.75 -3.32
C ALA A 100 -3.50 15.22 -2.93
N GLU A 101 -3.57 15.52 -1.63
CA GLU A 101 -3.67 16.90 -1.13
C GLU A 101 -2.44 17.75 -1.50
N LEU A 102 -1.24 17.16 -1.50
CA LEU A 102 -0.03 17.85 -1.95
C LEU A 102 -0.06 18.12 -3.46
N GLN A 103 -0.42 17.13 -4.27
CA GLN A 103 -0.51 17.27 -5.73
C GLN A 103 -1.53 18.34 -6.12
N VAL A 104 -2.71 18.33 -5.51
CA VAL A 104 -3.74 19.35 -5.74
C VAL A 104 -3.22 20.75 -5.38
N ARG A 105 -2.55 20.90 -4.24
CA ARG A 105 -1.95 22.19 -3.84
C ARG A 105 -0.92 22.69 -4.86
N GLN A 106 0.01 21.83 -5.26
CA GLN A 106 1.02 22.16 -6.26
C GLN A 106 0.39 22.56 -7.59
N GLN A 107 -0.66 21.85 -8.02
CA GLN A 107 -1.34 22.13 -9.26
C GLN A 107 -2.12 23.45 -9.21
N ILE A 108 -2.75 23.77 -8.07
CA ILE A 108 -3.38 25.08 -7.84
C ILE A 108 -2.34 26.20 -7.91
N GLU A 109 -1.20 26.05 -7.23
CA GLU A 109 -0.12 27.05 -7.27
C GLU A 109 0.42 27.27 -8.69
N GLN A 110 0.60 26.18 -9.45
CA GLN A 110 1.01 26.25 -10.86
C GLN A 110 -0.01 27.02 -11.71
N TYR A 111 -1.30 26.74 -11.56
CA TYR A 111 -2.34 27.45 -12.30
C TYR A 111 -2.45 28.93 -11.89
N GLN A 112 -2.31 29.24 -10.60
CA GLN A 112 -2.30 30.62 -10.12
C GLN A 112 -1.16 31.42 -10.76
N LYS A 113 0.05 30.84 -10.77
CA LYS A 113 1.21 31.46 -11.41
C LYS A 113 1.00 31.64 -12.92
N ALA A 114 0.50 30.61 -13.61
CA ALA A 114 0.21 30.70 -15.04
C ALA A 114 -0.83 31.79 -15.36
N ILE A 115 -1.88 31.93 -14.54
CA ILE A 115 -2.88 32.99 -14.68
C ILE A 115 -2.25 34.37 -14.48
N GLU A 116 -1.36 34.52 -13.49
CA GLU A 116 -0.65 35.77 -13.23
C GLU A 116 0.29 36.14 -14.39
N ASP A 117 1.08 35.18 -14.88
CA ASP A 117 1.96 35.35 -16.03
C ASP A 117 1.17 35.77 -17.29
N LEU A 118 0.03 35.12 -17.57
CA LEU A 118 -0.86 35.49 -18.67
C LEU A 118 -1.43 36.91 -18.50
N ARG A 119 -1.79 37.31 -17.29
CA ARG A 119 -2.30 38.67 -17.01
C ARG A 119 -1.22 39.72 -17.28
N LEU A 120 0.00 39.47 -16.85
CA LEU A 120 1.14 40.35 -17.09
C LEU A 120 1.48 40.43 -18.59
N ALA A 121 1.52 39.30 -19.29
CA ALA A 121 1.73 39.26 -20.74
C ALA A 121 0.66 40.06 -21.50
N ARG A 122 -0.62 39.90 -21.12
CA ARG A 122 -1.73 40.67 -21.70
C ARG A 122 -1.58 42.17 -21.47
N GLN A 123 -1.18 42.58 -20.27
CA GLN A 123 -0.95 44.00 -19.96
C GLN A 123 0.20 44.59 -20.77
N ARG A 124 1.33 43.88 -20.86
CA ARG A 124 2.48 44.30 -21.66
C ARG A 124 2.10 44.47 -23.13
N PHE A 125 1.45 43.47 -23.71
CA PHE A 125 0.98 43.52 -25.09
C PHE A 125 0.05 44.71 -25.35
N ALA A 126 -0.89 44.99 -24.43
CA ALA A 126 -1.79 46.13 -24.57
C ALA A 126 -1.06 47.48 -24.54
N ILE A 127 -0.04 47.63 -23.69
CA ILE A 127 0.80 48.83 -23.61
C ILE A 127 1.65 48.97 -24.88
N GLU A 128 2.29 47.90 -25.32
CA GLU A 128 3.09 47.87 -26.55
C GLU A 128 2.25 48.25 -27.77
N LEU A 129 1.08 47.61 -27.94
CA LEU A 129 0.15 47.91 -29.03
C LEU A 129 -0.28 49.38 -29.02
N ARG A 130 -0.66 49.91 -27.85
CA ARG A 130 -1.05 51.31 -27.71
C ARG A 130 0.10 52.25 -28.08
N THR A 131 1.32 51.93 -27.67
CA THR A 131 2.51 52.75 -27.94
C THR A 131 2.85 52.74 -29.44
N THR A 132 2.81 51.57 -30.08
CA THR A 132 3.04 51.42 -31.52
C THR A 132 2.00 52.15 -32.34
N LEU A 133 0.71 52.00 -32.02
CA LEU A 133 -0.37 52.72 -32.72
C LEU A 133 -0.23 54.23 -32.57
N ARG A 134 0.15 54.73 -31.39
CA ARG A 134 0.41 56.15 -31.18
C ARG A 134 1.56 56.65 -32.07
N GLY A 135 2.68 55.93 -32.11
CA GLY A 135 3.80 56.29 -32.98
C GLY A 135 3.44 56.27 -34.47
N MET A 136 2.64 55.31 -34.91
CA MET A 136 2.11 55.26 -36.28
C MET A 136 1.22 56.47 -36.61
N LEU A 137 0.37 56.90 -35.67
CA LEU A 137 -0.47 58.09 -35.85
C LEU A 137 0.38 59.37 -35.93
N GLU A 138 1.34 59.54 -35.03
CA GLU A 138 2.26 60.69 -35.04
C GLU A 138 3.03 60.79 -36.37
N PHE A 139 3.45 59.64 -36.93
CA PHE A 139 4.09 59.59 -38.25
C PHE A 139 3.14 60.04 -39.38
N VAL A 140 1.89 59.60 -39.36
CA VAL A 140 0.88 60.01 -40.37
C VAL A 140 0.58 61.50 -40.24
N ASP A 141 0.41 62.01 -39.02
CA ASP A 141 0.17 63.44 -38.77
C ASP A 141 1.34 64.30 -39.25
N GLN A 142 2.58 63.83 -39.09
CA GLN A 142 3.77 64.51 -39.61
C GLN A 142 3.82 64.50 -41.15
N TYR A 143 3.42 63.40 -41.79
CA TYR A 143 3.38 63.29 -43.26
C TYR A 143 2.28 64.16 -43.89
N LEU A 144 1.15 64.32 -43.19
CA LEU A 144 0.03 65.16 -43.62
C LEU A 144 0.20 66.64 -43.24
N SER A 145 1.27 67.00 -42.52
CA SER A 145 1.54 68.38 -42.16
C SER A 145 1.89 69.20 -43.42
N PRO A 146 1.25 70.35 -43.67
CA PRO A 146 1.52 71.13 -44.86
C PRO A 146 2.99 71.60 -44.87
N PRO A 147 3.67 71.60 -46.04
CA PRO A 147 5.02 72.15 -46.11
C PRO A 147 5.02 73.60 -45.60
N PRO A 148 6.09 74.05 -44.90
CA PRO A 148 6.17 75.41 -44.42
C PRO A 148 5.91 76.37 -45.59
N PRO A 149 5.14 77.46 -45.40
CA PRO A 149 4.83 78.38 -46.48
C PRO A 149 6.14 78.89 -47.08
N GLU A 150 6.28 78.72 -48.39
CA GLU A 150 7.35 79.35 -49.16
C GLU A 150 7.37 80.83 -48.78
N THR A 151 8.44 81.25 -48.12
CA THR A 151 8.62 82.64 -47.75
C THR A 151 8.85 83.40 -49.05
N GLU A 152 7.89 84.24 -49.44
CA GLU A 152 7.98 85.14 -50.59
C GLU A 152 9.30 85.93 -50.50
N ALA A 153 10.28 85.55 -51.32
CA ALA A 153 11.44 86.38 -51.57
C ALA A 153 10.99 87.48 -52.56
N PRO A 154 11.24 88.78 -52.28
CA PRO A 154 10.80 89.85 -53.15
C PRO A 154 11.48 89.77 -54.53
N HIS A 155 10.65 89.85 -55.57
CA HIS A 155 11.07 90.14 -56.94
C HIS A 155 11.71 91.53 -57.00
N GLU A 156 13.01 91.61 -57.27
CA GLU A 156 13.62 92.78 -57.93
C GLU A 156 14.50 92.34 -59.09
N ALA A 157 14.42 93.12 -60.16
CA ALA A 157 14.81 92.78 -61.51
C ALA A 157 16.19 93.33 -61.90
N VAL A 158 16.63 92.85 -63.08
CA VAL A 158 17.54 93.49 -64.05
C VAL A 158 19.03 93.09 -63.97
N GLN A 159 19.36 92.16 -64.89
CA GLN A 159 20.43 92.23 -65.90
C GLN A 159 21.74 92.97 -65.55
N ASN A 160 22.85 92.24 -65.69
CA ASN A 160 23.90 92.71 -66.59
C ASN A 160 24.60 91.54 -67.30
N LEU A 161 24.69 91.70 -68.62
CA LEU A 161 25.33 90.83 -69.61
C LEU A 161 26.84 91.05 -69.62
N SER A 162 27.60 89.97 -69.72
CA SER A 162 28.81 89.90 -70.57
C SER A 162 29.26 88.45 -70.72
N GLU A 163 29.23 87.98 -71.96
CA GLU A 163 29.54 86.63 -72.47
C GLU A 163 30.84 86.72 -73.36
N PRO A 164 31.37 85.66 -74.00
CA PRO A 164 32.30 84.61 -73.53
C PRO A 164 33.59 84.54 -74.44
N PRO A 165 34.19 83.38 -74.82
CA PRO A 165 35.01 82.34 -74.15
C PRO A 165 36.45 82.27 -74.78
N PRO A 166 37.26 81.17 -74.72
CA PRO A 166 37.03 79.97 -75.57
C PRO A 166 37.45 78.60 -74.97
N LEU A 167 37.20 77.58 -75.79
CA LEU A 167 37.22 76.13 -75.64
C LEU A 167 38.65 75.53 -75.76
N GLU A 168 38.85 74.31 -75.26
CA GLU A 168 39.69 73.24 -75.85
C GLU A 168 39.41 71.94 -75.06
N ASP A 169 38.76 70.95 -75.69
CA ASP A 169 39.37 69.77 -76.34
C ASP A 169 39.91 68.77 -75.29
N THR A 170 39.72 67.46 -75.33
CA THR A 170 39.16 66.47 -76.26
C THR A 170 39.15 65.12 -75.51
N HIS A 171 38.48 64.12 -76.11
CA HIS A 171 38.71 62.67 -75.95
C HIS A 171 38.15 61.98 -74.68
N VAL A 172 37.05 61.22 -74.74
CA VAL A 172 36.82 59.87 -75.35
C VAL A 172 37.61 58.75 -74.63
N ASP A 173 36.90 58.03 -73.75
CA ASP A 173 36.65 56.55 -73.76
C ASP A 173 37.85 55.56 -73.83
N PRO A 174 37.67 54.23 -73.67
CA PRO A 174 37.12 53.44 -72.55
C PRO A 174 38.01 52.18 -72.24
N SER A 175 37.48 51.25 -71.42
CA SER A 175 37.82 49.80 -71.38
C SER A 175 39.05 49.32 -70.59
N THR A 176 38.80 48.54 -69.53
CA THR A 176 39.08 47.08 -69.45
C THR A 176 38.28 46.51 -68.28
#